data_AF-A0A0J9RJ36-F1
#
_entry.id   AF-A0A0J9RJ36-F1
#
_cell.length_a   1.000
_cell.length_b   1.000
_cell.length_c   1.000
_cell.angle_alpha   90.00
_cell.angle_beta   90.00
_cell.angle_gamma   90.00
#
_symmetry.space_group_name_H-M   'P 1'
#
loop_
_entity.id
_entity.type
_entity.pdbx_description
1 polymer ?
#
loop_
_entity_poly.entity_id
_entity_poly.type
_entity_poly.pdbx_seq_one_letter_code
_entity_poly.pdbx_strand_id
1 'polypeptide(L)' 'MSTDSSCPNCDSHSMRRRNRLAISRLKKIKMDICALCCGRRYCGVGIYESYYKCSSCGWKGDPNRSH' A
#
# COMPACT_ATOMS: atom_id res chain seq x y z
N MET A 1 -5.73 -18.40 -11.40
CA MET A 1 -4.69 -18.87 -10.47
C MET A 1 -4.91 -18.18 -9.14
N SER A 2 -5.47 -18.90 -8.17
CA SER A 2 -5.67 -18.41 -6.81
C SER A 2 -4.33 -18.47 -6.10
N THR A 3 -3.62 -17.34 -6.02
CA THR A 3 -2.43 -17.22 -5.18
C THR A 3 -2.89 -17.27 -3.74
N ASP A 4 -2.95 -18.49 -3.21
CA ASP A 4 -3.27 -18.75 -1.81
C ASP A 4 -2.26 -17.97 -0.97
N SER A 5 -2.72 -16.84 -0.45
CA SER A 5 -1.86 -15.80 0.11
C SER A 5 -1.56 -16.16 1.56
N SER A 6 -0.96 -17.33 1.77
CA SER A 6 -0.53 -17.77 3.09
C SER A 6 0.55 -16.83 3.59
N CYS A 7 0.47 -16.45 4.86
CA CYS A 7 1.47 -15.58 5.46
C CYS A 7 2.81 -16.34 5.55
N PRO A 8 3.92 -15.83 4.99
CA PRO A 8 5.20 -16.53 5.00
C PRO A 8 5.83 -16.72 6.39
N ASN A 9 5.23 -16.10 7.42
CA ASN A 9 5.74 -16.15 8.80
C ASN A 9 4.94 -17.10 9.71
N CYS A 10 3.70 -17.46 9.37
CA CYS A 10 2.85 -18.27 10.24
C CYS A 10 1.86 -19.18 9.49
N ASP A 11 1.98 -19.23 8.16
CA ASP A 11 1.14 -19.98 7.21
C ASP A 11 -0.37 -19.71 7.29
N SER A 12 -0.80 -18.75 8.11
CA SER A 12 -2.18 -18.32 8.21
C SER A 12 -2.65 -17.68 6.91
N HIS A 13 -3.82 -18.10 6.43
CA HIS A 13 -4.52 -17.55 5.27
C HIS A 13 -5.20 -16.20 5.56
N SER A 14 -5.09 -15.68 6.78
CA SER A 14 -5.74 -14.44 7.23
C SER A 14 -4.98 -13.16 6.80
N MET A 15 -4.55 -13.08 5.55
CA MET A 15 -3.88 -11.90 5.00
C MET A 15 -4.89 -10.89 4.46
N ARG A 16 -4.70 -9.61 4.82
CA ARG A 16 -5.51 -8.50 4.30
C ARG A 16 -4.63 -7.54 3.51
N ARG A 17 -5.08 -7.17 2.32
CA ARG A 17 -4.48 -6.09 1.54
C ARG A 17 -4.75 -4.75 2.24
N ARG A 18 -3.71 -3.94 2.41
CA ARG A 18 -3.78 -2.58 2.94
C ARG A 18 -2.98 -1.66 2.03
N ASN A 19 -3.32 -0.37 2.05
CA ASN A 19 -2.58 0.64 1.31
C ASN A 19 -1.85 1.54 2.31
N ARG A 20 -0.57 1.85 2.03
CA ARG A 20 0.20 2.87 2.74
C ARG A 20 0.60 3.97 1.79
N LEU A 21 0.89 5.15 2.34
CA LEU A 21 1.55 6.19 1.58
C LEU A 21 2.95 5.74 1.15
N ALA A 22 3.19 5.75 -0.16
CA ALA A 22 4.51 5.52 -0.76
C ALA A 22 5.40 6.78 -0.69
N ILE A 23 4.77 7.96 -0.59
CA ILE A 23 5.44 9.25 -0.50
C ILE A 23 5.43 9.78 0.93
N SER A 24 6.39 10.64 1.26
CA SER A 24 6.38 11.39 2.52
C SER A 24 5.10 12.22 2.66
N ARG A 25 4.58 12.35 3.88
CA ARG A 25 3.38 13.16 4.18
C ARG A 25 3.55 14.61 3.73
N LEU A 26 4.74 15.18 3.87
CA LEU A 26 5.06 16.54 3.40
C LEU A 26 4.95 16.65 1.88
N LYS A 27 5.41 15.63 1.14
CA LYS A 27 5.29 15.58 -0.32
C LYS A 27 3.82 15.50 -0.74
N LYS A 28 3.00 14.73 -0.02
CA LYS A 28 1.55 14.68 -0.26
C LYS A 28 0.91 16.05 -0.03
N ILE A 29 1.19 16.71 1.10
CA ILE A 29 0.63 18.04 1.40
C ILE A 29 1.01 19.05 0.32
N LYS A 30 2.28 19.06 -0.13
CA LYS A 30 2.72 19.92 -1.23
C LYS A 30 1.94 19.66 -2.52
N MET A 31 1.73 18.38 -2.86
CA MET A 31 0.95 18.00 -4.04
C MET A 31 -0.52 18.40 -3.92
N ASP A 32 -1.13 18.20 -2.74
CA ASP A 32 -2.53 18.56 -2.45
C ASP A 32 -2.71 20.08 -2.55
N ILE A 33 -1.79 20.88 -2.00
CA ILE A 33 -1.80 22.36 -2.11
C ILE A 33 -1.65 22.80 -3.57
N CYS A 34 -0.68 22.24 -4.32
CA CYS A 34 -0.54 22.57 -5.73
C CYS A 34 -1.77 22.19 -6.56
N ALA A 35 -2.42 21.05 -6.25
CA ALA A 35 -3.64 20.63 -6.93
C ALA A 35 -4.81 21.58 -6.61
N LEU A 36 -4.97 21.99 -5.34
CA LEU A 36 -5.96 22.97 -4.89
C LEU A 36 -5.75 24.33 -5.56
N CYS A 37 -4.52 24.84 -5.62
CA CYS A 37 -4.22 26.15 -6.20
C CYS A 37 -4.30 26.18 -7.73
N CYS A 38 -4.00 25.07 -8.42
CA CYS A 38 -3.96 25.02 -9.88
C CYS A 38 -5.21 24.37 -10.52
N GLY A 39 -6.22 23.99 -9.73
CA GLY A 39 -7.43 23.31 -10.23
C GLY A 39 -7.14 22.01 -10.98
N ARG A 40 -5.95 21.41 -10.80
CA ARG A 40 -5.54 20.22 -11.53
C ARG A 40 -6.18 18.99 -10.90
N ARG A 41 -6.67 18.08 -11.75
CA ARG A 41 -7.12 16.75 -11.29
C ARG A 41 -5.94 16.06 -10.62
N TYR A 42 -6.15 15.71 -9.36
CA TYR A 42 -5.18 14.99 -8.56
C TYR A 42 -5.00 13.57 -9.11
N CYS A 43 -3.83 13.29 -9.71
CA CYS A 43 -3.48 11.93 -10.12
C CYS A 43 -2.94 11.16 -8.90
N GLY A 44 -3.81 10.39 -8.24
CA GLY A 44 -3.46 9.55 -7.09
C GLY A 44 -2.54 8.35 -7.41
N VAL A 45 -2.15 8.19 -8.68
CA VAL A 45 -1.32 7.08 -9.16
C VAL A 45 0.09 7.20 -8.55
N GLY A 46 0.55 6.13 -7.88
CA GLY A 46 1.88 6.08 -7.24
C GLY A 46 1.99 6.75 -5.87
N ILE A 47 0.90 7.33 -5.34
CA ILE A 47 0.89 7.94 -3.99
C ILE A 47 0.73 6.87 -2.91
N TYR A 48 0.02 5.79 -3.23
CA TYR A 48 -0.24 4.69 -2.35
C TYR A 48 0.38 3.41 -2.88
N GLU A 49 1.05 2.68 -2.00
CA GLU A 49 1.58 1.36 -2.24
C GLU A 49 0.72 0.36 -1.49
N SER A 50 0.27 -0.69 -2.19
CA SER A 50 -0.41 -1.80 -1.53
C SER A 50 0.60 -2.74 -0.89
N TYR A 51 0.31 -3.18 0.32
CA TYR A 51 1.05 -4.21 1.04
C TYR A 51 0.06 -5.17 1.69
N TYR A 52 0.49 -6.39 1.95
CA TYR A 52 -0.29 -7.38 2.68
C TYR A 52 0.08 -7.33 4.16
N LYS A 53 -0.93 -7.45 5.02
CA LYS A 53 -0.75 -7.62 6.46
C LYS A 53 -1.44 -8.90 6.91
N CYS A 54 -0.71 -9.77 7.61
CA CYS A 54 -1.31 -10.91 8.29
C CYS A 54 -2.08 -10.45 9.53
N SER A 55 -3.32 -10.92 9.69
CA SER A 55 -4.15 -10.61 10.85
C SER A 55 -3.77 -11.43 12.08
N SER A 56 -3.14 -12.59 11.90
CA SER A 56 -2.78 -13.51 12.98
C SER A 56 -1.46 -13.12 13.65
N CYS A 57 -0.36 -13.01 12.89
CA CYS A 57 0.98 -12.73 13.44
C CYS A 57 1.43 -11.27 13.27
N GLY A 58 0.66 -10.46 12.53
CA GLY A 58 0.99 -9.04 12.30
C GLY A 58 2.06 -8.77 11.24
N TRP A 59 2.58 -9.80 10.55
CA TRP A 59 3.54 -9.67 9.45
C TRP A 59 3.05 -8.68 8.39
N LYS A 60 3.97 -7.90 7.81
CA LYS A 60 3.70 -6.88 6.79
C LYS A 60 4.70 -7.02 5.66
N GLY A 61 4.22 -7.11 4.41
CA GLY A 61 5.07 -7.20 3.24
C GLY A 61 4.26 -7.47 1.99
N ASP A 62 4.94 -7.66 0.86
CA ASP A 62 4.32 -8.14 -0.36
C ASP A 62 4.93 -9.49 -0.71
N PRO A 63 4.20 -10.62 -0.54
CA PRO A 63 4.73 -11.94 -0.82
C PRO A 63 4.96 -12.17 -2.32
N ASN A 64 4.37 -11.35 -3.21
CA ASN A 64 4.50 -11.47 -4.66
C ASN A 64 5.48 -10.47 -5.27
N ARG A 65 6.13 -9.63 -4.44
CA ARG A 65 7.14 -8.70 -4.92
C ARG A 65 8.48 -9.43 -5.05
N SER A 66 8.56 -10.28 -6.06
CA SER A 66 9.84 -10.82 -6.55
C SER A 66 10.71 -9.66 -7.02
N HIS A 67 11.96 -9.63 -6.55
CA HIS A 67 12.96 -8.61 -6.82
C HIS A 67 13.53 -8.75 -8.24
#